data_AF-A0A7C4JNE6-F1
#
_entry.id   AF-A0A7C4JNE6-F1
#
_cell.length_a   1.000
_cell.length_b   1.000
_cell.length_c   1.000
_cell.angle_alpha   90.00
_cell.angle_beta   90.00
_cell.angle_gamma   90.00
#
_symmetry.space_group_name_H-M   'P 1'
#
loop_
_entity.id
_entity.type
_entity.pdbx_description
1 polymer ?
#
loop_
_entity_poly.entity_id
_entity_poly.type
_entity_poly.pdbx_seq_one_letter_code
_entity_poly.pdbx_strand_id
1 'polypeptide(L)'
;MNHVCLAYFPRSPDERGQTIEEHIIRGLEFLEEMYLERGFAEYLVRLAKYFKVELSLTESRNAIYASYIFHDLGKISKEYQEKKSGFSGHEIISAYWVMEHGSQLALGKMLYHVALAIYLH
;
A
#
# COMPACT_ATOMS: atom_id res chain seq x y z
N MET A 1 -25.28 -10.56 -1.64
CA MET A 1 -24.62 -9.74 -0.59
C MET A 1 -23.25 -9.37 -1.12
N ASN A 2 -22.92 -8.08 -1.21
CA ASN A 2 -21.54 -7.69 -1.49
C ASN A 2 -20.68 -8.18 -0.31
N HIS A 3 -19.73 -9.06 -0.58
CA HIS A 3 -18.77 -9.48 0.44
C HIS A 3 -17.90 -8.27 0.77
N VAL A 4 -18.08 -7.69 1.96
CA VAL A 4 -17.26 -6.58 2.45
C VAL A 4 -16.07 -7.18 3.20
N CYS A 5 -14.86 -6.98 2.67
CA CYS A 5 -13.63 -7.41 3.33
C CYS A 5 -13.20 -6.37 4.38
N LEU A 6 -12.73 -6.85 5.52
CA LEU A 6 -12.22 -6.00 6.61
C LEU A 6 -10.69 -5.91 6.55
N ALA A 7 -10.16 -4.70 6.72
CA ALA A 7 -8.73 -4.45 6.97
C ALA A 7 -8.38 -4.70 8.44
N TYR A 8 -9.32 -4.43 9.33
CA TYR A 8 -9.19 -4.64 10.77
C TYR A 8 -10.51 -5.16 11.34
N PHE A 9 -10.41 -6.28 12.06
CA PHE A 9 -11.54 -6.84 12.79
C PHE A 9 -11.74 -6.11 14.12
N PRO A 10 -12.98 -6.03 14.62
CA PRO A 10 -13.25 -5.46 15.93
C PRO A 10 -12.56 -6.26 17.02
N ARG A 11 -11.92 -5.57 17.97
CA ARG A 11 -11.20 -6.18 19.10
C ARG A 11 -12.11 -6.38 20.31
N SER A 12 -13.25 -5.71 20.34
CA SER A 12 -14.29 -5.84 21.37
C SER A 12 -15.70 -5.76 20.76
N PRO A 13 -16.75 -6.21 21.48
CA PRO A 13 -18.12 -6.24 20.95
C PRO A 13 -18.72 -4.86 20.61
N ASP A 14 -18.17 -3.80 21.20
CA ASP A 14 -18.56 -2.40 21.02
C ASP A 14 -17.77 -1.70 19.89
N GLU A 15 -16.70 -2.33 19.38
CA GLU A 15 -15.93 -1.80 18.27
C GLU A 15 -16.52 -2.23 16.93
N ARG A 16 -16.50 -1.33 15.93
CA ARG A 16 -16.79 -1.69 14.54
C ARG A 16 -15.48 -2.05 13.83
N GLY A 17 -15.49 -3.10 13.02
CA GLY A 17 -14.38 -3.38 12.11
C GLY A 17 -14.20 -2.25 11.10
N GLN A 18 -12.99 -2.14 10.54
CA GLN A 18 -12.67 -1.21 9.47
C GLN A 18 -12.63 -1.97 8.14
N THR A 19 -13.36 -1.48 7.13
CA THR A 19 -13.32 -2.09 5.78
C THR A 19 -12.01 -1.77 5.07
N ILE A 20 -11.64 -2.57 4.07
CA ILE A 20 -10.48 -2.29 3.22
C ILE A 20 -10.62 -0.93 2.50
N GLU A 21 -11.82 -0.61 2.01
CA GLU A 21 -12.10 0.67 1.37
C GLU A 21 -11.92 1.85 2.34
N GLU A 22 -12.49 1.77 3.54
CA GLU A 22 -12.32 2.80 4.58
C GLU A 22 -10.85 2.97 4.97
N HIS A 23 -10.11 1.86 5.05
CA HIS A 23 -8.69 1.88 5.38
C HIS A 23 -7.86 2.58 4.30
N ILE A 24 -8.13 2.29 3.03
CA ILE A 24 -7.45 2.92 1.90
C ILE A 24 -7.79 4.41 1.84
N ILE A 25 -9.07 4.79 1.87
CA ILE A 25 -9.49 6.20 1.71
C ILE A 25 -8.88 7.08 2.81
N ARG A 26 -9.06 6.73 4.08
CA ARG A 26 -8.52 7.51 5.21
C ARG A 26 -7.00 7.58 5.19
N GLY A 27 -6.39 6.51 4.75
CA GLY A 27 -4.96 6.42 4.61
C GLY A 27 -4.38 7.30 3.50
N LEU A 28 -5.09 7.37 2.37
CA LEU A 28 -4.75 8.28 1.29
C LEU A 28 -4.88 9.75 1.71
N GLU A 29 -5.93 10.10 2.44
CA GLU A 29 -6.09 11.45 3.02
C GLU A 29 -4.89 11.81 3.91
N PHE A 30 -4.51 10.91 4.83
CA PHE A 30 -3.33 11.08 5.68
C PHE A 30 -2.03 11.19 4.87
N LEU A 31 -1.88 10.34 3.86
CA LEU A 31 -0.68 10.29 3.01
C LEU A 31 -0.49 11.58 2.21
N GLU A 32 -1.58 12.17 1.71
CA GLU A 32 -1.54 13.47 1.04
C GLU A 32 -1.01 14.56 1.96
N GLU A 33 -1.68 14.76 3.10
CA GLU A 33 -1.36 15.84 4.05
C GLU A 33 0.04 15.69 4.66
N MET A 34 0.42 14.46 5.01
CA MET A 34 1.63 14.22 5.79
C MET A 34 2.88 14.01 4.93
N TYR A 35 2.73 13.57 3.69
CA TYR A 35 3.88 13.26 2.83
C TYR A 35 3.86 14.08 1.54
N LEU A 36 2.81 13.96 0.73
CA LEU A 36 2.82 14.53 -0.63
C LEU A 36 2.79 16.05 -0.63
N GLU A 37 1.93 16.68 0.18
CA GLU A 37 1.90 18.14 0.33
C GLU A 37 3.20 18.70 0.93
N ARG A 38 3.94 17.88 1.67
CA ARG A 38 5.25 18.23 2.24
C ARG A 38 6.42 17.97 1.29
N GLY A 39 6.14 17.60 0.05
CA GLY A 39 7.13 17.42 -1.01
C GLY A 39 7.97 16.15 -0.89
N PHE A 40 7.42 15.07 -0.29
CA PHE A 40 8.14 13.80 -0.19
C PHE A 40 8.44 13.17 -1.54
N ALA A 41 7.57 13.35 -2.55
CA ALA A 41 7.83 12.84 -3.89
C ALA A 41 9.05 13.52 -4.52
N GLU A 42 9.17 14.84 -4.39
CA GLU A 42 10.32 15.62 -4.83
C GLU A 42 11.57 15.24 -4.03
N TYR A 43 11.43 14.96 -2.74
CA TYR A 43 12.53 14.48 -1.90
C TYR A 43 13.08 13.14 -2.41
N LEU A 44 12.21 12.17 -2.73
CA LEU A 44 12.63 10.89 -3.28
C LEU A 44 13.31 11.04 -4.64
N VAL A 45 12.83 11.93 -5.52
CA VAL A 45 13.51 12.25 -6.79
C VAL A 45 14.91 12.82 -6.54
N ARG A 46 15.06 13.77 -5.59
CA ARG A 46 16.37 14.32 -5.24
C ARG A 46 17.31 13.25 -4.67
N LEU A 47 16.80 12.37 -3.82
CA LEU A 47 17.55 11.27 -3.23
C LEU A 47 18.00 10.27 -4.30
N ALA A 48 17.11 9.86 -5.20
CA ALA A 48 17.43 8.99 -6.32
C ALA A 48 18.53 9.60 -7.20
N LYS A 49 18.43 10.90 -7.51
CA LYS A 49 19.46 11.63 -8.27
C LYS A 49 20.82 11.62 -7.58
N TYR A 50 20.87 11.74 -6.25
CA TYR A 50 22.12 11.63 -5.47
C TYR A 50 22.80 10.26 -5.68
N PHE A 51 22.00 9.19 -5.78
CA PHE A 51 22.47 7.85 -6.10
C PHE A 51 22.64 7.56 -7.60
N LYS A 52 22.55 8.57 -8.46
CA LYS A 52 22.59 8.43 -9.94
C LYS A 52 21.51 7.51 -10.49
N VAL A 53 20.37 7.42 -9.80
CA VAL A 53 19.16 6.74 -10.26
C VAL A 53 18.23 7.78 -10.88
N GLU A 54 17.83 7.56 -12.12
CA GLU A 54 16.79 8.37 -12.74
C GLU A 54 15.43 7.96 -12.20
N LEU A 55 14.72 8.90 -11.61
CA LEU A 55 13.37 8.74 -11.10
C LEU A 55 12.58 10.00 -11.46
N SER A 56 11.47 9.84 -12.17
CA SER A 56 10.56 10.95 -12.44
C SER A 56 9.68 11.26 -11.22
N LEU A 57 9.15 12.49 -11.17
CA LEU A 57 8.22 12.88 -10.11
C LEU A 57 6.94 12.02 -10.15
N THR A 58 6.45 11.69 -11.35
CA THR A 58 5.28 10.82 -11.53
C THR A 58 5.52 9.42 -10.98
N GLU A 59 6.64 8.78 -11.33
CA GLU A 59 6.99 7.46 -10.78
C GLU A 59 7.11 7.52 -9.25
N SER A 60 7.70 8.59 -8.71
CA SER A 60 7.82 8.77 -7.26
C SER A 60 6.47 8.93 -6.56
N ARG A 61 5.54 9.74 -7.11
CA ARG A 61 4.20 9.90 -6.54
C ARG A 61 3.42 8.58 -6.62
N ASN A 62 3.45 7.92 -7.77
CA ASN A 62 2.79 6.64 -7.97
C ASN A 62 3.35 5.56 -7.04
N ALA A 63 4.66 5.56 -6.79
CA ALA A 63 5.28 4.63 -5.84
C ALA A 63 4.75 4.83 -4.43
N ILE A 64 4.59 6.08 -3.97
CA ILE A 64 4.04 6.39 -2.65
C ILE A 64 2.58 5.91 -2.57
N TYR A 65 1.72 6.25 -3.54
CA TYR A 65 0.34 5.79 -3.53
C TYR A 65 0.23 4.27 -3.62
N ALA A 66 0.94 3.64 -4.55
CA ALA A 66 0.90 2.19 -4.73
C ALA A 66 1.36 1.46 -3.48
N SER A 67 2.43 1.94 -2.82
CA SER A 67 2.89 1.37 -1.56
C SER A 67 1.75 1.36 -0.54
N TYR A 68 0.99 2.45 -0.41
CA TYR A 68 -0.09 2.51 0.56
C TYR A 68 -1.35 1.75 0.13
N ILE A 69 -1.81 1.91 -1.11
CA ILE A 69 -3.05 1.27 -1.60
C ILE A 69 -2.93 -0.26 -1.54
N PHE A 70 -1.74 -0.78 -1.87
CA PHE A 70 -1.56 -2.22 -2.03
C PHE A 70 -0.90 -2.92 -0.84
N HIS A 71 -0.34 -2.21 0.16
CA HIS A 71 0.35 -2.90 1.28
C HIS A 71 -0.54 -3.94 1.97
N ASP A 72 -1.81 -3.60 2.16
CA ASP A 72 -2.80 -4.40 2.87
C ASP A 72 -3.71 -5.23 1.96
N LEU A 73 -3.46 -5.26 0.64
CA LEU A 73 -4.33 -5.95 -0.31
C LEU A 73 -4.48 -7.45 0.02
N GLY A 74 -3.42 -8.10 0.50
CA GLY A 74 -3.43 -9.50 0.92
C GLY A 74 -4.46 -9.82 2.02
N LYS A 75 -4.97 -8.82 2.74
CA LYS A 75 -6.04 -8.98 3.73
C LYS A 75 -7.37 -9.37 3.09
N ILE A 76 -7.58 -9.17 1.79
CA ILE A 76 -8.78 -9.68 1.09
C ILE A 76 -8.78 -11.20 0.95
N SER A 77 -7.64 -11.87 1.23
CA SER A 77 -7.55 -13.32 1.14
C SER A 77 -8.54 -14.01 2.07
N LYS A 78 -9.06 -15.14 1.61
CA LYS A 78 -9.98 -15.97 2.39
C LYS A 78 -9.40 -16.33 3.76
N GLU A 79 -8.11 -16.68 3.80
CA GLU A 79 -7.42 -17.03 5.04
C GLU A 79 -7.44 -15.89 6.07
N TYR A 80 -7.14 -14.66 5.65
CA TYR A 80 -7.24 -13.49 6.52
C TYR A 80 -8.68 -13.28 7.02
N GLN A 81 -9.64 -13.30 6.09
CA GLN A 81 -11.05 -13.02 6.39
C GLN A 81 -11.70 -14.07 7.30
N GLU A 82 -11.27 -15.33 7.22
CA GLU A 82 -11.77 -16.41 8.06
C GLU A 82 -11.08 -16.45 9.43
N LYS A 83 -9.77 -16.18 9.50
CA LYS A 83 -9.02 -16.18 10.76
C LYS A 83 -9.45 -15.05 11.71
N LYS A 84 -9.92 -13.92 11.15
CA LYS A 84 -10.41 -12.75 11.91
C LYS A 84 -9.41 -12.21 12.93
N SER A 85 -8.11 -12.41 12.69
CA SER A 85 -7.02 -11.98 13.56
C SER A 85 -5.84 -11.50 12.72
N GLY A 86 -4.76 -11.05 13.38
CA GLY A 86 -3.49 -10.81 12.69
C GLY A 86 -3.04 -12.03 11.86
N PHE A 87 -2.54 -11.75 10.65
CA PHE A 87 -2.06 -12.74 9.70
C PHE A 87 -0.68 -12.28 9.20
N SER A 88 0.36 -12.96 9.68
CA SER A 88 1.68 -12.92 9.07
C SER A 88 1.58 -13.62 7.71
N GLY A 89 1.70 -12.87 6.62
CA GLY A 89 1.62 -13.38 5.25
C GLY A 89 0.84 -12.49 4.28
N HIS A 90 0.02 -11.53 4.76
CA HIS A 90 -0.71 -10.64 3.85
C HIS A 90 0.25 -9.78 3.04
N GLU A 91 1.35 -9.34 3.65
CA GLU A 91 2.46 -8.63 3.03
C GLU A 91 3.04 -9.38 1.83
N ILE A 92 3.11 -10.72 1.91
CA ILE A 92 3.62 -11.57 0.82
C ILE A 92 2.63 -11.57 -0.35
N ILE A 93 1.34 -11.72 -0.06
CA ILE A 93 0.29 -11.72 -1.08
C ILE A 93 0.19 -10.34 -1.75
N SER A 94 0.25 -9.27 -0.95
CA SER A 94 0.27 -7.89 -1.43
C SER A 94 1.46 -7.62 -2.35
N ALA A 95 2.67 -8.00 -1.93
CA ALA A 95 3.88 -7.82 -2.72
C ALA A 95 3.83 -8.61 -4.03
N TYR A 96 3.37 -9.86 -3.97
CA TYR A 96 3.17 -10.70 -5.16
C TYR A 96 2.19 -10.04 -6.14
N TRP A 97 1.07 -9.51 -5.67
CA TRP A 97 0.09 -8.85 -6.55
C TRP A 97 0.70 -7.65 -7.27
N VAL A 98 1.46 -6.81 -6.55
CA VAL A 98 2.15 -5.67 -7.16
C VAL A 98 3.22 -6.12 -8.15
N MET A 99 3.95 -7.19 -7.85
CA MET A 99 4.92 -7.76 -8.79
C MET A 99 4.27 -8.23 -10.10
N GLU A 100 3.11 -8.86 -10.01
CA GLU A 100 2.40 -9.42 -11.17
C GLU A 100 1.68 -8.34 -12.00
N HIS A 101 1.09 -7.33 -11.33
CA HIS A 101 0.17 -6.38 -11.97
C HIS A 101 0.66 -4.93 -11.96
N GLY A 102 1.76 -4.61 -11.28
CA GLY A 102 2.20 -3.24 -11.04
C GLY A 102 2.74 -2.50 -12.27
N SER A 103 2.95 -3.20 -13.40
CA SER A 103 3.24 -2.57 -14.69
C SER A 103 2.13 -1.61 -15.14
N GLN A 104 0.88 -1.83 -14.68
CA GLN A 104 -0.29 -1.00 -14.97
C GLN A 104 -0.35 0.28 -14.13
N LEU A 105 0.50 0.39 -13.10
CA LEU A 105 0.47 1.49 -12.12
C LEU A 105 1.43 2.64 -12.48
N ALA A 106 2.03 2.60 -13.68
CA ALA A 106 3.04 3.57 -14.13
C ALA A 106 4.16 3.78 -13.09
N LEU A 107 4.62 2.68 -12.48
CA LEU A 107 5.71 2.68 -11.49
C LEU A 107 7.10 2.71 -12.11
N GLY A 108 7.22 2.31 -13.39
CA GLY A 108 8.50 2.29 -14.10
C GLY A 108 9.59 1.59 -13.30
N LYS A 109 10.69 2.30 -13.01
CA LYS A 109 11.83 1.75 -12.25
C LYS A 109 11.52 1.48 -10.76
N MET A 110 10.41 2.00 -10.25
CA MET A 110 10.00 1.81 -8.85
C MET A 110 9.28 0.50 -8.57
N LEU A 111 8.86 -0.26 -9.58
CA LEU A 111 8.03 -1.46 -9.40
C LEU A 111 8.60 -2.42 -8.33
N TYR A 112 9.85 -2.86 -8.51
CA TYR A 112 10.51 -3.77 -7.57
C TYR A 112 10.71 -3.17 -6.18
N HIS A 113 10.97 -1.86 -6.10
CA HIS A 113 11.19 -1.16 -4.85
C HIS A 113 9.89 -1.04 -4.05
N VAL A 114 8.76 -0.77 -4.73
CA VAL A 114 7.43 -0.75 -4.11
C VAL A 114 7.05 -2.15 -3.63
N ALA A 115 7.24 -3.18 -4.45
CA ALA A 115 6.95 -4.56 -4.05
C ALA A 115 7.79 -4.98 -2.83
N LEU A 116 9.07 -4.63 -2.80
CA LEU A 116 9.94 -4.90 -1.66
C LEU A 116 9.52 -4.12 -0.41
N ALA A 117 9.15 -2.85 -0.54
CA ALA A 117 8.65 -2.05 0.58
C ALA A 117 7.37 -2.65 1.16
N ILE A 118 6.44 -3.10 0.30
CA ILE A 118 5.24 -3.83 0.72
C ILE A 118 5.58 -5.17 1.36
N TYR A 119 6.60 -5.89 0.90
CA TYR A 119 6.97 -7.16 1.52
C TYR A 119 7.48 -6.99 2.96
N LEU A 120 8.02 -5.82 3.31
CA LEU A 120 8.74 -5.56 4.57
C LEU A 120 7.98 -4.70 5.60
N HIS A 121 6.72 -4.34 5.35
CA HIS A 121 5.91 -3.54 6.27
C HIS A 121 5.30 -4.37 7.41
#